data_AF-A0A934U2Q1-F1
#
_entry.id   AF-A0A934U2Q1-F1
#
_cell.length_a   1.000
_cell.length_b   1.000
_cell.length_c   1.000
_cell.angle_alpha   90.00
_cell.angle_beta   90.00
_cell.angle_gamma   90.00
#
_symmetry.space_group_name_H-M   'P 1'
#
loop_
_entity.id
_entity.type
_entity.pdbx_description
1 polymer ?
#
loop_
_entity_poly.entity_id
_entity_poly.type
_entity_poly.pdbx_seq_one_letter_code
_entity_poly.pdbx_strand_id
1 'polypeptide(L)'
;MINLTFNIHRYALLTDVSSPASIGRKYILSTQGCIPADDSDDKMYENIGKQLIEEGKFKLTEYGILVVNDTPFEKVYDGLNFPEYHYYDSFLAVDLEHEGKKEFVAIAEDPESLNTAAERLGVESPEDCDVTINSYHVDMEPIIPAFQQILEVEGVIKLSQLASELANEKMDWAKLRAVADYSEVRSAKNLNIIADRLDEFVYIPKANDEDDVGRYYVNDYKDGNVYSLCIDMEEYFDFQAFGEYMMEEYHGKFIEDGYVCVSDYGCGEFLDELEDEPEYDQGEGVIMT
;
A
#
# COMPACT_ATOMS: atom_id res chain seq x y z
N MET A 1 -21.17 -18.47 -5.26
CA MET A 1 -21.52 -17.04 -5.02
C MET A 1 -20.45 -16.12 -5.59
N ILE A 2 -19.16 -16.38 -5.35
CA ILE A 2 -18.02 -15.57 -5.81
C ILE A 2 -18.10 -15.15 -7.28
N ASN A 3 -18.19 -16.09 -8.23
CA ASN A 3 -18.31 -15.75 -9.66
C ASN A 3 -19.48 -14.81 -9.97
N LEU A 4 -20.61 -14.91 -9.26
CA LEU A 4 -21.74 -13.99 -9.46
C LEU A 4 -21.41 -12.60 -8.91
N THR A 5 -20.77 -12.52 -7.73
CA THR A 5 -20.36 -11.26 -7.11
C THR A 5 -19.42 -10.46 -8.00
N PHE A 6 -18.41 -11.10 -8.61
CA PHE A 6 -17.49 -10.42 -9.53
C PHE A 6 -18.14 -10.03 -10.86
N ASN A 7 -19.25 -10.66 -11.22
CA ASN A 7 -20.02 -10.34 -12.42
C ASN A 7 -21.26 -9.48 -12.14
N ILE A 8 -21.36 -8.81 -10.98
CA ILE A 8 -22.56 -8.00 -10.65
C ILE A 8 -22.87 -6.94 -11.71
N HIS A 9 -21.83 -6.38 -12.34
CA HIS A 9 -21.94 -5.38 -13.41
C HIS A 9 -22.64 -5.93 -14.68
N ARG A 10 -22.71 -7.26 -14.85
CA ARG A 10 -23.44 -7.93 -15.94
C ARG A 10 -24.96 -7.94 -15.71
N TYR A 11 -25.41 -7.70 -14.48
CA TYR A 11 -26.79 -7.86 -14.08
C TYR A 11 -27.40 -6.53 -13.62
N ALA A 12 -28.55 -6.16 -14.19
CA ALA A 12 -29.33 -5.01 -13.72
C ALA A 12 -30.69 -5.49 -13.20
N LEU A 13 -30.91 -5.35 -11.89
CA LEU A 13 -32.21 -5.61 -11.28
C LEU A 13 -33.05 -4.33 -11.28
N LEU A 14 -34.05 -4.30 -12.17
CA LEU A 14 -34.95 -3.18 -12.35
C LEU A 14 -36.20 -3.40 -11.49
N THR A 15 -36.25 -2.72 -10.34
CA THR A 15 -37.33 -2.83 -9.37
C THR A 15 -38.50 -1.89 -9.70
N ASP A 16 -38.23 -0.71 -10.26
CA ASP A 16 -39.25 0.22 -10.76
C ASP A 16 -39.50 0.00 -12.25
N VAL A 17 -40.64 -0.62 -12.54
CA VAL A 17 -41.10 -0.93 -13.91
C VAL A 17 -42.38 -0.16 -14.27
N SER A 18 -42.66 0.94 -13.55
CA SER A 18 -43.87 1.74 -13.74
C SER A 18 -43.93 2.45 -15.09
N SER A 19 -42.78 2.73 -15.71
CA SER A 19 -42.67 3.36 -17.03
C SER A 19 -41.39 2.93 -17.77
N PRO A 20 -41.35 3.03 -19.11
CA PRO A 20 -40.11 2.81 -19.86
C PRO A 20 -38.98 3.77 -19.42
N ALA A 21 -39.31 5.01 -19.06
CA ALA A 21 -38.32 5.96 -18.54
C ALA A 21 -37.69 5.47 -17.22
N SER A 22 -38.50 5.00 -16.27
CA SER A 22 -38.02 4.40 -15.02
C SER A 22 -37.09 3.21 -15.27
N ILE A 23 -37.48 2.32 -16.19
CA ILE A 23 -36.71 1.14 -16.58
C ILE A 23 -35.35 1.55 -17.16
N GLY A 24 -35.33 2.45 -18.14
CA GLY A 24 -34.08 2.89 -18.78
C GLY A 24 -33.17 3.63 -17.82
N ARG A 25 -33.72 4.50 -16.95
CA ARG A 25 -32.95 5.24 -15.96
C ARG A 25 -32.30 4.30 -14.94
N LYS A 26 -33.05 3.33 -14.42
CA LYS A 26 -32.50 2.35 -13.48
C LYS A 26 -31.45 1.45 -14.14
N TYR A 27 -31.65 1.08 -15.40
CA TYR A 27 -30.68 0.30 -16.16
C TYR A 27 -29.35 1.03 -16.35
N ILE A 28 -29.39 2.32 -16.72
CA ILE A 28 -28.19 3.16 -16.82
C ILE A 28 -27.50 3.26 -15.46
N LEU A 29 -28.23 3.56 -14.40
CA LEU A 29 -27.65 3.67 -13.05
C LEU A 29 -26.94 2.36 -12.63
N SER A 30 -27.54 1.22 -12.93
CA SER A 30 -26.96 -0.10 -12.60
C SER A 30 -25.75 -0.46 -13.45
N THR A 31 -25.67 -0.02 -14.71
CA THR A 31 -24.59 -0.40 -15.63
C THR A 31 -23.44 0.59 -15.67
N GLN A 32 -23.73 1.88 -15.44
CA GLN A 32 -22.73 2.96 -15.45
C GLN A 32 -22.31 3.41 -14.04
N GLY A 33 -23.01 2.95 -13.00
CA GLY A 33 -22.69 3.26 -11.60
C GLY A 33 -23.10 4.66 -11.13
N CYS A 34 -23.34 5.60 -12.04
CA CYS A 34 -23.79 6.95 -11.71
C CYS A 34 -24.69 7.55 -12.80
N ILE A 35 -25.46 8.57 -12.40
CA ILE A 35 -26.22 9.47 -13.28
C ILE A 35 -26.03 10.88 -12.70
N PRO A 36 -25.84 11.93 -13.52
CA PRO A 36 -25.76 13.30 -13.03
C PRO A 36 -27.00 13.69 -12.21
N ALA A 37 -26.80 14.43 -11.12
CA ALA A 37 -27.89 14.79 -10.20
C ALA A 37 -28.99 15.63 -10.88
N ASP A 38 -28.62 16.45 -11.85
CA ASP A 38 -29.51 17.34 -12.60
C ASP A 38 -29.97 16.74 -13.95
N ASP A 39 -29.75 15.44 -14.16
CA ASP A 39 -30.18 14.80 -15.40
C ASP A 39 -31.71 14.63 -15.42
N SER A 40 -32.33 15.38 -16.32
CA SER A 40 -33.77 15.44 -16.58
C SER A 40 -34.15 14.83 -17.93
N ASP A 41 -33.22 14.16 -18.62
CA ASP A 41 -33.47 13.60 -19.96
C ASP A 41 -34.31 12.31 -19.91
N ASP A 42 -35.57 12.46 -19.51
CA ASP A 42 -36.57 11.41 -19.47
C ASP A 42 -36.73 10.70 -20.83
N LYS A 43 -36.45 11.40 -21.94
CA LYS A 43 -36.65 10.86 -23.29
C LYS A 43 -35.53 9.90 -23.69
N MET A 44 -34.29 10.19 -23.32
CA MET A 44 -33.19 9.22 -23.44
C MET A 44 -33.52 7.94 -22.68
N TYR A 45 -33.92 8.07 -21.41
CA TYR A 45 -34.26 6.91 -20.57
C TYR A 45 -35.47 6.15 -21.10
N GLU A 46 -36.50 6.84 -21.59
CA GLU A 46 -37.68 6.22 -22.17
C GLU A 46 -37.33 5.36 -23.39
N ASN A 47 -36.44 5.86 -24.26
CA ASN A 47 -35.99 5.12 -25.44
C ASN A 47 -35.22 3.84 -25.04
N ILE A 48 -34.33 3.93 -24.06
CA ILE A 48 -33.58 2.77 -23.55
C ILE A 48 -34.54 1.74 -22.95
N GLY A 49 -35.50 2.18 -22.13
CA GLY A 49 -36.47 1.26 -21.54
C GLY A 49 -37.36 0.59 -22.58
N LYS A 50 -37.80 1.32 -23.62
CA LYS A 50 -38.54 0.74 -24.74
C LYS A 50 -37.71 -0.31 -25.46
N GLN A 51 -36.45 -0.01 -25.77
CA GLN A 51 -35.55 -0.95 -26.42
C GLN A 51 -35.37 -2.23 -25.58
N LEU A 52 -35.16 -2.11 -24.26
CA LEU A 52 -35.04 -3.28 -23.36
C LEU A 52 -36.30 -4.15 -23.35
N ILE A 53 -37.48 -3.52 -23.39
CA ILE A 53 -38.76 -4.23 -23.45
C ILE A 53 -38.92 -4.94 -24.80
N GLU A 54 -38.59 -4.26 -25.91
CA GLU A 54 -38.68 -4.78 -27.27
C GLU A 54 -37.71 -5.95 -27.51
N GLU A 55 -36.49 -5.87 -26.99
CA GLU A 55 -35.49 -6.94 -27.09
C GLU A 55 -35.89 -8.19 -26.30
N GLY A 56 -36.67 -8.03 -25.23
CA GLY A 56 -37.21 -9.14 -24.45
C GLY A 56 -36.15 -9.98 -23.71
N LYS A 57 -34.90 -9.52 -23.64
CA LYS A 57 -33.77 -10.22 -23.00
C LYS A 57 -33.74 -10.00 -21.48
N PHE A 58 -34.82 -10.36 -20.80
CA PHE A 58 -34.91 -10.21 -19.35
C PHE A 58 -35.62 -11.40 -18.69
N LYS A 59 -35.39 -11.57 -17.40
CA LYS A 59 -36.08 -12.57 -16.56
C LYS A 59 -36.98 -11.87 -15.55
N LEU A 60 -38.23 -12.31 -15.46
CA LEU A 60 -39.14 -11.88 -14.39
C LEU A 60 -38.74 -12.58 -13.08
N THR A 61 -38.72 -11.81 -12.00
CA THR A 61 -38.45 -12.28 -10.64
C THR A 61 -39.50 -11.69 -9.69
N GLU A 62 -39.62 -12.23 -8.47
CA GLU A 62 -40.49 -11.66 -7.44
C GLU A 62 -40.06 -10.24 -7.00
N TYR A 63 -38.84 -9.82 -7.35
CA TYR A 63 -38.25 -8.53 -6.97
C TYR A 63 -38.19 -7.52 -8.12
N GLY A 64 -38.66 -7.88 -9.33
CA GLY A 64 -38.60 -7.03 -10.52
C GLY A 64 -38.06 -7.74 -11.76
N ILE A 65 -37.57 -6.94 -12.72
CA ILE A 65 -37.04 -7.43 -13.99
C ILE A 65 -35.51 -7.52 -13.90
N LEU A 66 -34.95 -8.72 -14.10
CA LEU A 66 -33.51 -8.94 -14.19
C LEU A 66 -33.07 -8.88 -15.65
N VAL A 67 -32.33 -7.84 -16.01
CA VAL A 67 -31.68 -7.71 -17.31
C VAL A 67 -30.26 -8.27 -17.22
N VAL A 68 -29.89 -9.09 -18.19
CA VAL A 68 -28.51 -9.55 -18.37
C VAL A 68 -27.96 -8.81 -19.59
N ASN A 69 -27.00 -7.92 -19.37
CA ASN A 69 -26.42 -7.14 -20.47
C ASN A 69 -25.42 -8.00 -21.28
N ASP A 70 -24.78 -7.41 -22.30
CA ASP A 70 -23.89 -8.13 -23.20
C ASP A 70 -22.46 -8.30 -22.66
N THR A 71 -22.14 -7.81 -21.45
CA THR A 71 -20.80 -7.92 -20.85
C THR A 71 -20.45 -9.38 -20.56
N PRO A 72 -19.41 -9.99 -21.17
CA PRO A 72 -19.13 -11.42 -21.02
C PRO A 72 -19.11 -11.90 -19.56
N PHE A 73 -19.54 -13.14 -19.31
CA PHE A 73 -19.43 -13.72 -17.97
C PHE A 73 -18.02 -14.23 -17.75
N GLU A 74 -17.38 -13.76 -16.68
CA GLU A 74 -16.01 -14.13 -16.32
C GLU A 74 -16.02 -15.13 -15.16
N LYS A 75 -15.42 -16.31 -15.36
CA LYS A 75 -15.27 -17.30 -14.29
C LYS A 75 -13.95 -17.07 -13.56
N VAL A 76 -13.95 -16.15 -12.60
CA VAL A 76 -12.77 -15.77 -11.80
C VAL A 76 -12.46 -16.73 -10.66
N TYR A 77 -13.44 -17.51 -10.20
CA TYR A 77 -13.30 -18.49 -9.13
C TYR A 77 -13.52 -19.89 -9.69
N ASP A 78 -12.48 -20.73 -9.61
CA ASP A 78 -12.48 -22.09 -10.15
C ASP A 78 -13.13 -23.11 -9.22
N GLY A 79 -13.37 -22.76 -7.95
CA GLY A 79 -13.87 -23.65 -6.91
C GLY A 79 -12.84 -23.95 -5.81
N LEU A 80 -11.60 -23.46 -5.98
CA LEU A 80 -10.48 -23.71 -5.10
C LEU A 80 -9.74 -22.40 -4.79
N ASN A 81 -9.23 -21.71 -5.81
CA ASN A 81 -8.37 -20.54 -5.69
C ASN A 81 -9.18 -19.26 -5.61
N PHE A 82 -8.93 -18.41 -4.61
CA PHE A 82 -9.70 -17.19 -4.46
C PHE A 82 -9.15 -16.07 -5.37
N PRO A 83 -10.03 -15.38 -6.12
CA PRO A 83 -9.62 -14.16 -6.82
C PRO A 83 -9.28 -13.07 -5.80
N GLU A 84 -8.55 -12.04 -6.21
CA GLU A 84 -8.27 -10.86 -5.40
C GLU A 84 -9.55 -10.28 -4.77
N TYR A 85 -9.57 -10.12 -3.44
CA TYR A 85 -10.69 -9.55 -2.68
C TYR A 85 -10.22 -8.48 -1.70
N HIS A 86 -10.59 -7.23 -1.95
CA HIS A 86 -10.34 -6.12 -1.01
C HIS A 86 -11.47 -6.04 0.02
N TYR A 87 -11.56 -7.04 0.91
CA TYR A 87 -12.62 -7.07 1.94
C TYR A 87 -12.21 -6.38 3.25
N TYR A 88 -10.92 -6.06 3.41
CA TYR A 88 -10.36 -5.45 4.60
C TYR A 88 -9.30 -4.43 4.25
N ASP A 89 -9.11 -3.49 5.18
CA ASP A 89 -7.99 -2.56 5.23
C ASP A 89 -6.73 -3.34 5.63
N SER A 90 -6.31 -4.29 4.78
CA SER A 90 -5.19 -5.18 5.09
C SER A 90 -3.89 -4.40 5.07
N PHE A 91 -3.07 -4.55 6.12
CA PHE A 91 -1.80 -3.84 6.26
C PHE A 91 -0.82 -4.20 5.12
N LEU A 92 -0.65 -5.49 4.84
CA LEU A 92 0.17 -5.96 3.72
C LEU A 92 -0.44 -7.22 3.10
N ALA A 93 -0.49 -7.27 1.78
CA ALA A 93 -0.93 -8.45 1.05
C ALA A 93 0.11 -8.88 0.01
N VAL A 94 0.03 -10.14 -0.38
CA VAL A 94 0.82 -10.71 -1.46
C VAL A 94 -0.06 -11.55 -2.37
N ASP A 95 0.38 -11.68 -3.60
CA ASP A 95 -0.08 -12.71 -4.50
C ASP A 95 0.89 -13.87 -4.47
N LEU A 96 0.37 -15.08 -4.23
CA LEU A 96 1.08 -16.33 -4.47
C LEU A 96 0.67 -16.87 -5.83
N GLU A 97 1.64 -17.14 -6.70
CA GLU A 97 1.41 -17.76 -8.00
C GLU A 97 2.17 -19.09 -8.12
N HIS A 98 1.49 -20.12 -8.62
CA HIS A 98 2.09 -21.41 -8.94
C HIS A 98 1.35 -22.07 -10.11
N GLU A 99 2.10 -22.52 -11.13
CA GLU A 99 1.57 -23.15 -12.35
C GLU A 99 0.42 -22.36 -13.02
N GLY A 100 0.49 -21.03 -13.00
CA GLY A 100 -0.52 -20.13 -13.58
C GLY A 100 -1.84 -20.04 -12.79
N LYS A 101 -1.88 -20.57 -11.57
CA LYS A 101 -2.93 -20.29 -10.58
C LYS A 101 -2.41 -19.27 -9.58
N LYS A 102 -3.33 -18.46 -9.07
CA LYS A 102 -3.03 -17.33 -8.21
C LYS A 102 -3.94 -17.33 -6.99
N GLU A 103 -3.38 -17.05 -5.82
CA GLU A 103 -4.08 -16.85 -4.56
C GLU A 103 -3.66 -15.50 -3.97
N PHE A 104 -4.63 -14.68 -3.60
CA PHE A 104 -4.40 -13.41 -2.91
C PHE A 104 -4.44 -13.63 -1.40
N VAL A 105 -3.42 -13.16 -0.68
CA VAL A 105 -3.25 -13.42 0.76
C VAL A 105 -2.91 -12.12 1.51
N ALA A 106 -3.70 -11.80 2.54
CA ALA A 106 -3.36 -10.75 3.49
C ALA A 106 -2.44 -11.34 4.58
N ILE A 107 -1.18 -10.92 4.59
CA ILE A 107 -0.10 -11.63 5.31
C ILE A 107 0.22 -11.06 6.68
N ALA A 108 -0.32 -9.89 7.02
CA ALA A 108 -0.08 -9.25 8.30
C ALA A 108 -1.03 -9.72 9.40
N GLU A 109 -2.29 -10.00 9.04
CA GLU A 109 -3.36 -10.30 9.99
C GLU A 109 -3.45 -11.78 10.32
N ASP A 110 -3.09 -12.64 9.36
CA ASP A 110 -3.17 -14.09 9.49
C ASP A 110 -2.02 -14.78 8.77
N PRO A 111 -0.81 -14.87 9.38
CA PRO A 111 0.34 -15.54 8.78
C PRO A 111 0.08 -17.01 8.39
N GLU A 112 -0.85 -17.70 9.07
CA GLU A 112 -1.22 -19.08 8.75
C GLU A 112 -1.99 -19.20 7.42
N SER A 113 -2.55 -18.09 6.93
CA SER A 113 -3.25 -18.05 5.65
C SER A 113 -2.34 -18.32 4.45
N LEU A 114 -1.03 -18.05 4.56
CA LEU A 114 -0.03 -18.38 3.54
C LEU A 114 0.04 -19.89 3.28
N ASN A 115 0.13 -20.70 4.34
CA ASN A 115 0.17 -22.16 4.23
C ASN A 115 -1.12 -22.70 3.60
N THR A 116 -2.26 -22.14 3.99
CA THR A 116 -3.56 -22.55 3.42
C THR A 116 -3.67 -22.20 1.92
N ALA A 117 -3.13 -21.05 1.50
CA ALA A 117 -3.10 -20.66 0.10
C ALA A 117 -2.14 -21.53 -0.72
N ALA A 118 -0.96 -21.81 -0.18
CA ALA A 118 0.02 -22.75 -0.74
C ALA A 118 -0.60 -24.15 -0.98
N GLU A 119 -1.32 -24.70 0.00
CA GLU A 119 -2.02 -25.99 -0.13
C GLU A 119 -3.06 -25.99 -1.27
N ARG A 120 -3.79 -24.88 -1.47
CA ARG A 120 -4.78 -24.73 -2.55
C ARG A 120 -4.14 -24.61 -3.92
N LEU A 121 -2.98 -23.97 -4.00
CA LEU A 121 -2.14 -23.94 -5.20
C LEU A 121 -1.53 -25.31 -5.52
N GLY A 122 -1.42 -26.18 -4.50
CA GLY A 122 -0.94 -27.56 -4.63
C GLY A 122 0.54 -27.73 -4.28
N VAL A 123 1.11 -26.80 -3.51
CA VAL A 123 2.48 -26.84 -3.01
C VAL A 123 2.52 -27.07 -1.50
N GLU A 124 3.64 -27.60 -0.99
CA GLU A 124 3.81 -27.89 0.43
C GLU A 124 4.23 -26.65 1.24
N SER A 125 4.88 -25.68 0.60
CA SER A 125 5.37 -24.46 1.23
C SER A 125 4.99 -23.22 0.40
N PRO A 126 4.61 -22.10 1.04
CA PRO A 126 4.42 -20.83 0.33
C PRO A 126 5.72 -20.29 -0.28
N GLU A 127 6.88 -20.77 0.18
CA GLU A 127 8.20 -20.44 -0.40
C GLU A 127 8.43 -21.09 -1.77
N ASP A 128 7.59 -22.06 -2.18
CA ASP A 128 7.64 -22.69 -3.51
C ASP A 128 6.78 -21.94 -4.56
N CYS A 129 6.19 -20.80 -4.18
CA CYS A 129 5.39 -19.94 -5.04
C CYS A 129 6.21 -18.75 -5.57
N ASP A 130 5.83 -18.24 -6.73
CA ASP A 130 6.22 -16.90 -7.16
C ASP A 130 5.40 -15.89 -6.35
N VAL A 131 6.07 -15.03 -5.59
CA VAL A 131 5.42 -14.09 -4.66
C VAL A 131 5.55 -12.66 -5.17
N THR A 132 4.43 -11.95 -5.25
CA THR A 132 4.40 -10.52 -5.58
C THR A 132 3.76 -9.74 -4.44
N ILE A 133 4.44 -8.70 -3.95
CA ILE A 133 3.89 -7.80 -2.94
C ILE A 133 2.81 -6.93 -3.57
N ASN A 134 1.63 -6.93 -2.94
CA ASN A 134 0.54 -6.01 -3.24
C ASN A 134 0.27 -5.13 -2.02
N SER A 135 0.69 -3.87 -2.13
CA SER A 135 0.28 -2.84 -1.18
C SER A 135 -0.72 -1.90 -1.84
N TYR A 136 -1.80 -1.61 -1.12
CA TYR A 136 -2.82 -0.62 -1.52
C TYR A 136 -2.72 0.67 -0.70
N HIS A 137 -1.78 0.71 0.26
CA HIS A 137 -1.55 1.81 1.17
C HIS A 137 -0.46 2.73 0.61
N VAL A 138 -0.88 3.90 0.12
CA VAL A 138 0.00 4.87 -0.55
C VAL A 138 1.11 5.35 0.39
N ASP A 139 0.84 5.44 1.69
CA ASP A 139 1.81 5.81 2.71
C ASP A 139 2.91 4.77 2.92
N MET A 140 2.69 3.51 2.54
CA MET A 140 3.69 2.45 2.61
C MET A 140 4.62 2.40 1.40
N GLU A 141 4.35 3.16 0.32
CA GLU A 141 5.20 3.21 -0.88
C GLU A 141 6.71 3.32 -0.56
N PRO A 142 7.16 4.15 0.42
CA PRO A 142 8.58 4.26 0.75
C PRO A 142 9.21 2.96 1.30
N ILE A 143 8.45 2.12 2.03
CA ILE A 143 9.01 0.91 2.67
C ILE A 143 8.95 -0.33 1.76
N ILE A 144 8.16 -0.30 0.68
CA ILE A 144 8.00 -1.45 -0.25
C ILE A 144 9.34 -1.99 -0.77
N PRO A 145 10.33 -1.18 -1.17
CA PRO A 145 11.63 -1.70 -1.60
C PRO A 145 12.36 -2.52 -0.52
N ALA A 146 12.25 -2.12 0.75
CA ALA A 146 12.82 -2.90 1.86
C ALA A 146 12.10 -4.24 2.03
N PHE A 147 10.77 -4.24 1.91
CA PHE A 147 9.97 -5.47 1.98
C PHE A 147 10.22 -6.41 0.80
N GLN A 148 10.44 -5.87 -0.40
CA GLN A 148 10.85 -6.65 -1.58
C GLN A 148 12.19 -7.33 -1.34
N GLN A 149 13.17 -6.62 -0.80
CA GLN A 149 14.47 -7.19 -0.48
C GLN A 149 14.38 -8.31 0.58
N ILE A 150 13.55 -8.11 1.61
CA ILE A 150 13.29 -9.14 2.63
C ILE A 150 12.62 -10.35 2.01
N LEU A 151 11.65 -10.16 1.11
CA LEU A 151 11.01 -11.25 0.39
C LEU A 151 12.03 -12.06 -0.43
N GLU A 152 12.92 -11.39 -1.15
CA GLU A 152 13.92 -12.04 -2.01
C GLU A 152 14.98 -12.82 -1.21
N VAL A 153 15.35 -12.34 -0.02
CA VAL A 153 16.47 -12.90 0.74
C VAL A 153 16.02 -13.82 1.89
N GLU A 154 14.97 -13.45 2.61
CA GLU A 154 14.50 -14.18 3.79
C GLU A 154 13.18 -14.94 3.55
N GLY A 155 12.50 -14.69 2.43
CA GLY A 155 11.28 -15.40 2.04
C GLY A 155 9.98 -14.79 2.58
N VAL A 156 8.86 -15.31 2.07
CA VAL A 156 7.52 -14.76 2.33
C VAL A 156 7.06 -14.99 3.76
N ILE A 157 7.50 -16.09 4.39
CA ILE A 157 7.16 -16.38 5.79
C ILE A 157 7.78 -15.31 6.70
N LYS A 158 9.02 -14.91 6.44
CA LYS A 158 9.71 -13.92 7.25
C LYS A 158 9.12 -12.52 7.04
N LEU A 159 8.79 -12.18 5.79
CA LEU A 159 8.05 -10.96 5.48
C LEU A 159 6.71 -10.89 6.20
N SER A 160 5.95 -11.99 6.23
CA SER A 160 4.65 -12.05 6.94
C SER A 160 4.79 -11.83 8.44
N GLN A 161 5.80 -12.42 9.08
CA GLN A 161 6.09 -12.18 10.50
C GLN A 161 6.40 -10.71 10.76
N LEU A 162 7.29 -10.12 9.96
CA LEU A 162 7.62 -8.70 10.07
C LEU A 162 6.38 -7.82 9.87
N ALA A 163 5.57 -8.10 8.85
CA ALA A 163 4.39 -7.32 8.56
C ALA A 163 3.39 -7.37 9.73
N SER A 164 3.24 -8.52 10.37
CA SER A 164 2.42 -8.66 11.59
C SER A 164 2.97 -7.86 12.76
N GLU A 165 4.29 -7.78 12.93
CA GLU A 165 4.97 -7.03 14.00
C GLU A 165 4.87 -5.52 13.76
N LEU A 166 4.99 -5.08 12.51
CA LEU A 166 4.96 -3.68 12.11
C LEU A 166 3.54 -3.12 11.89
N ALA A 167 2.50 -3.95 11.97
CA ALA A 167 1.10 -3.57 11.74
C ALA A 167 0.62 -2.51 12.77
N ASN A 168 0.98 -1.25 12.52
CA ASN A 168 0.71 -0.11 13.38
C ASN A 168 0.30 1.09 12.51
N GLU A 169 -0.96 1.54 12.68
CA GLU A 169 -1.55 2.66 11.93
C GLU A 169 -0.82 4.00 12.12
N LYS A 170 0.04 4.13 13.12
CA LYS A 170 0.81 5.36 13.40
C LYS A 170 2.26 5.30 12.95
N MET A 171 2.67 4.21 12.30
CA MET A 171 4.04 4.07 11.84
C MET A 171 4.35 5.12 10.78
N ASP A 172 5.50 5.77 10.92
CA ASP A 172 6.02 6.68 9.90
C ASP A 172 6.89 5.86 8.94
N TRP A 173 6.28 5.33 7.88
CA TRP A 173 6.95 4.46 6.90
C TRP A 173 8.09 5.16 6.17
N ALA A 174 7.95 6.46 5.90
CA ALA A 174 9.00 7.24 5.27
C ALA A 174 10.20 7.38 6.21
N LYS A 175 9.97 7.64 7.49
CA LYS A 175 11.02 7.67 8.51
C LYS A 175 11.65 6.29 8.72
N LEU A 176 10.85 5.24 8.81
CA LEU A 176 11.36 3.87 8.96
C LEU A 176 12.28 3.49 7.79
N ARG A 177 11.85 3.78 6.56
CA ARG A 177 12.67 3.57 5.37
C ARG A 177 13.98 4.36 5.44
N ALA A 178 13.89 5.65 5.76
CA ALA A 178 15.05 6.53 5.85
C ALA A 178 16.07 6.04 6.89
N VAL A 179 15.60 5.62 8.06
CA VAL A 179 16.47 5.10 9.13
C VAL A 179 17.06 3.73 8.76
N ALA A 180 16.30 2.88 8.05
CA ALA A 180 16.84 1.63 7.52
C ALA A 180 17.98 1.88 6.52
N ASP A 181 17.86 2.89 5.65
CA ASP A 181 18.94 3.27 4.72
C ASP A 181 20.12 3.91 5.44
N TYR A 182 19.88 4.75 6.44
CA TYR A 182 20.91 5.34 7.29
C TYR A 182 21.76 4.27 8.00
N SER A 183 21.11 3.26 8.59
CA SER A 183 21.73 2.17 9.34
C SER A 183 22.18 1.00 8.46
N GLU A 184 21.96 1.10 7.14
CA GLU A 184 22.27 0.05 6.16
C GLU A 184 21.61 -1.31 6.49
N VAL A 185 20.43 -1.24 7.12
CA VAL A 185 19.65 -2.41 7.52
C VAL A 185 18.80 -2.92 6.37
N ARG A 186 18.77 -4.24 6.25
CA ARG A 186 18.18 -4.94 5.11
C ARG A 186 17.41 -6.21 5.50
N SER A 187 17.66 -6.76 6.69
CA SER A 187 16.94 -7.90 7.25
C SER A 187 15.68 -7.49 8.01
N ALA A 188 14.70 -8.39 8.02
CA ALA A 188 13.44 -8.23 8.74
C ALA A 188 13.66 -8.03 10.24
N LYS A 189 14.60 -8.76 10.84
CA LYS A 189 14.85 -8.66 12.28
C LYS A 189 15.41 -7.29 12.66
N ASN A 190 16.44 -6.82 11.97
CA ASN A 190 17.03 -5.52 12.24
C ASN A 190 16.05 -4.39 11.90
N LEU A 191 15.23 -4.56 10.85
CA LEU A 191 14.20 -3.58 10.51
C LEU A 191 13.14 -3.45 11.62
N ASN A 192 12.77 -4.56 12.26
CA ASN A 192 11.88 -4.52 13.42
C ASN A 192 12.52 -3.81 14.63
N ILE A 193 13.81 -4.04 14.89
CA ILE A 193 14.56 -3.32 15.94
C ILE A 193 14.56 -1.81 15.69
N ILE A 194 14.78 -1.38 14.45
CA ILE A 194 14.70 0.04 14.08
C ILE A 194 13.30 0.60 14.31
N ALA A 195 12.26 -0.14 13.91
CA ALA A 195 10.87 0.30 14.07
C ALA A 195 10.50 0.54 15.55
N ASP A 196 10.97 -0.32 16.45
CA ASP A 196 10.74 -0.19 17.90
C ASP A 196 11.40 1.04 18.52
N ARG A 197 12.47 1.56 17.90
CA ARG A 197 13.26 2.71 18.37
C ARG A 197 13.22 3.89 17.41
N LEU A 198 12.17 3.97 16.59
CA LEU A 198 12.09 4.96 15.52
C LEU A 198 12.06 6.41 16.05
N ASP A 199 11.67 6.62 17.31
CA ASP A 199 11.70 7.89 18.03
C ASP A 199 13.10 8.33 18.46
N GLU A 200 14.08 7.42 18.52
CA GLU A 200 15.50 7.74 18.73
C GLU A 200 16.16 8.40 17.51
N PHE A 201 15.41 8.58 16.42
CA PHE A 201 15.88 9.17 15.18
C PHE A 201 15.19 10.48 14.85
N VAL A 202 15.91 11.34 14.14
CA VAL A 202 15.34 12.49 13.43
C VAL A 202 15.48 12.23 11.95
N TYR A 203 14.38 12.39 11.22
CA TYR A 203 14.37 12.35 9.75
C TYR A 203 13.91 13.70 9.22
N ILE A 204 14.75 14.31 8.38
CA ILE A 204 14.48 15.56 7.70
C ILE A 204 14.29 15.24 6.21
N PRO A 205 13.04 15.09 5.75
CA PRO A 205 12.78 14.75 4.35
C PRO A 205 13.26 15.87 3.43
N LYS A 206 13.87 15.51 2.30
CA LYS A 206 14.34 16.43 1.25
C LYS A 206 15.42 17.43 1.68
N ALA A 207 16.07 17.24 2.82
CA ALA A 207 17.28 17.99 3.15
C ALA A 207 18.42 17.54 2.23
N ASN A 208 19.07 18.48 1.54
CA ASN A 208 20.11 18.19 0.54
C ASN A 208 21.49 18.69 0.94
N ASP A 209 21.55 19.62 1.89
CA ASP A 209 22.78 20.25 2.35
C ASP A 209 22.71 20.64 3.84
N GLU A 210 23.82 21.11 4.37
CA GLU A 210 23.94 21.47 5.79
C GLU A 210 23.14 22.73 6.13
N ASP A 211 22.83 23.60 5.16
CA ASP A 211 21.95 24.75 5.38
C ASP A 211 20.53 24.28 5.69
N ASP A 212 20.01 23.28 4.97
CA ASP A 212 18.70 22.65 5.25
C ASP A 212 18.66 22.06 6.67
N VAL A 213 19.71 21.35 7.10
CA VAL A 213 19.82 20.76 8.44
C VAL A 213 19.84 21.85 9.51
N GLY A 214 20.68 22.88 9.33
CA GLY A 214 20.77 24.01 10.26
C GLY A 214 19.43 24.74 10.41
N ARG A 215 18.71 24.97 9.31
CA ARG A 215 17.38 25.59 9.32
C ARG A 215 16.37 24.75 10.08
N TYR A 216 16.37 23.43 9.87
CA TYR A 216 15.46 22.53 10.57
C TYR A 216 15.61 22.64 12.09
N TYR A 217 16.85 22.62 12.61
CA TYR A 217 17.09 22.69 14.06
C TYR A 217 16.70 24.02 14.70
N VAL A 218 16.73 25.11 13.94
CA VAL A 218 16.31 26.43 14.42
C VAL A 218 14.80 26.61 14.31
N ASN A 219 14.20 26.20 13.19
CA ASN A 219 12.85 26.60 12.81
C ASN A 219 11.80 25.52 13.13
N ASP A 220 12.16 24.25 12.98
CA ASP A 220 11.21 23.13 12.90
C ASP A 220 11.38 22.10 14.02
N TYR A 221 12.54 22.05 14.70
CA TYR A 221 12.81 21.06 15.74
C TYR A 221 12.00 21.32 17.02
N LYS A 222 10.92 20.54 17.16
CA LYS A 222 9.86 20.78 18.16
C LYS A 222 10.21 20.35 19.58
N ASP A 223 11.17 19.43 19.76
CA ASP A 223 11.43 18.80 21.07
C ASP A 223 12.44 19.54 21.96
N GLY A 224 12.83 20.74 21.55
CA GLY A 224 13.75 21.54 22.35
C GLY A 224 13.57 23.04 22.23
N ASN A 225 13.23 23.57 21.05
CA ASN A 225 13.20 25.02 20.77
C ASN A 225 14.43 25.79 21.32
N VAL A 226 15.54 25.08 21.55
CA VAL A 226 16.71 25.56 22.31
C VAL A 226 17.44 26.62 21.50
N TYR A 227 17.40 26.48 20.17
CA TYR A 227 18.14 27.29 19.22
C TYR A 227 17.29 28.34 18.50
N SER A 228 16.05 28.58 18.96
CA SER A 228 15.12 29.52 18.33
C SER A 228 15.75 30.90 18.08
N LEU A 229 15.72 31.32 16.81
CA LEU A 229 16.19 32.63 16.37
C LEU A 229 15.02 33.60 16.24
N CYS A 230 15.26 34.88 16.52
CA CYS A 230 14.30 35.91 16.15
C CYS A 230 14.41 36.18 14.65
N ILE A 231 13.27 36.40 13.97
CA ILE A 231 13.18 36.59 12.51
C ILE A 231 14.20 37.63 12.00
N ASP A 232 14.42 38.71 12.76
CA ASP A 232 15.35 39.78 12.37
C ASP A 232 16.83 39.35 12.37
N MET A 233 17.18 38.22 13.00
CA MET A 233 18.53 37.66 13.06
C MET A 233 18.75 36.48 12.12
N GLU A 234 17.70 35.88 11.55
CA GLU A 234 17.82 34.72 10.66
C GLU A 234 18.69 35.03 9.44
N GLU A 235 18.57 36.22 8.84
CA GLU A 235 19.37 36.61 7.67
C GLU A 235 20.88 36.73 7.95
N TYR A 236 21.28 36.77 9.22
CA TYR A 236 22.68 36.91 9.65
C TYR A 236 23.24 35.62 10.26
N PHE A 237 22.41 34.59 10.42
CA PHE A 237 22.82 33.33 11.00
C PHE A 237 23.41 32.41 9.93
N ASP A 238 24.53 31.79 10.26
CA ASP A 238 25.21 30.83 9.40
C ASP A 238 24.60 29.45 9.61
N PHE A 239 23.48 29.18 8.92
CA PHE A 239 22.78 27.90 9.02
C PHE A 239 23.63 26.73 8.53
N GLN A 240 24.43 26.94 7.49
CA GLN A 240 25.32 25.91 6.96
C GLN A 240 26.32 25.45 8.01
N ALA A 241 27.08 26.38 8.63
CA ALA A 241 28.04 26.03 9.66
C ALA A 241 27.37 25.41 10.91
N PHE A 242 26.15 25.83 11.23
CA PHE A 242 25.39 25.24 12.33
C PHE A 242 24.92 23.82 12.00
N GLY A 243 24.47 23.57 10.77
CA GLY A 243 24.10 22.25 10.29
C GLY A 243 25.29 21.29 10.32
N GLU A 244 26.47 21.71 9.84
CA GLU A 244 27.71 20.93 9.93
C GLU A 244 27.98 20.49 11.38
N TYR A 245 27.86 21.41 12.35
CA TYR A 245 28.00 21.09 13.77
C TYR A 245 26.97 20.05 14.25
N MET A 246 25.69 20.20 13.89
CA MET A 246 24.65 19.24 14.29
C MET A 246 24.88 17.86 13.68
N MET A 247 25.36 17.80 12.43
CA MET A 247 25.69 16.54 11.80
C MET A 247 26.81 15.80 12.53
N GLU A 248 27.85 16.52 12.94
CA GLU A 248 28.95 15.92 13.71
C GLU A 248 28.50 15.44 15.10
N GLU A 249 27.72 16.26 15.81
CA GLU A 249 27.27 15.98 17.18
C GLU A 249 26.28 14.81 17.24
N TYR A 250 25.34 14.74 16.29
CA TYR A 250 24.24 13.76 16.29
C TYR A 250 24.44 12.60 15.31
N HIS A 251 25.67 12.40 14.83
CA HIS A 251 26.02 11.35 13.86
C HIS A 251 25.16 11.38 12.59
N GLY A 252 24.90 12.59 12.07
CA GLY A 252 24.07 12.82 10.90
C GLY A 252 24.65 12.33 9.58
N LYS A 253 23.80 11.81 8.70
CA LYS A 253 24.17 11.40 7.34
C LYS A 253 23.05 11.75 6.35
N PHE A 254 23.44 12.23 5.17
CA PHE A 254 22.53 12.37 4.03
C PHE A 254 22.26 11.01 3.39
N ILE A 255 21.00 10.77 3.08
CA ILE A 255 20.49 9.64 2.31
C ILE A 255 19.88 10.16 1.00
N GLU A 256 19.45 9.27 0.10
CA GLU A 256 18.95 9.67 -1.23
C GLU A 256 17.80 10.69 -1.16
N ASP A 257 16.88 10.53 -0.20
CA ASP A 257 15.66 11.35 -0.07
C ASP A 257 15.65 12.29 1.16
N GLY A 258 16.81 12.56 1.76
CA GLY A 258 16.90 13.53 2.86
C GLY A 258 18.07 13.30 3.80
N TYR A 259 17.84 13.56 5.08
CA TYR A 259 18.86 13.47 6.13
C TYR A 259 18.33 12.74 7.36
N VAL A 260 19.19 11.92 7.97
CA VAL A 260 18.89 11.19 9.21
C VAL A 260 20.00 11.40 10.23
N CYS A 261 19.63 11.56 11.50
CA CYS A 261 20.55 11.57 12.63
C CYS A 261 19.93 10.92 13.87
N VAL A 262 20.76 10.65 14.87
CA VAL A 262 20.32 10.18 16.19
C VAL A 262 19.78 11.38 16.98
N SER A 263 18.66 11.21 17.67
CA SER A 263 18.05 12.27 18.48
C SER A 263 18.82 12.51 19.78
N ASP A 264 18.53 13.63 20.46
CA ASP A 264 19.08 13.97 21.78
C ASP A 264 18.86 12.90 22.87
N TYR A 265 17.88 12.02 22.66
CA TYR A 265 17.51 10.94 23.58
C TYR A 265 18.06 9.57 23.15
N GLY A 266 18.53 9.45 21.91
CA GLY A 266 19.14 8.24 21.38
C GLY A 266 20.62 8.18 21.74
N CYS A 267 21.10 7.00 22.12
CA CYS A 267 22.51 6.83 22.53
C CYS A 267 23.42 6.37 21.38
N GLY A 268 22.89 6.06 20.19
CA GLY A 268 23.66 5.47 19.08
C GLY A 268 24.19 4.05 19.34
N GLU A 269 24.29 3.63 20.62
CA GLU A 269 24.74 2.30 21.07
C GLU A 269 23.87 1.15 20.51
N PHE A 270 22.63 1.42 20.10
CA PHE A 270 21.77 0.37 19.55
C PHE A 270 22.28 -0.15 18.18
N LEU A 271 23.11 0.62 17.46
CA LEU A 271 23.75 0.15 16.22
C LEU A 271 24.63 -1.09 16.49
N ASP A 272 25.18 -1.21 17.70
CA ASP A 272 25.96 -2.38 18.13
C ASP A 272 25.08 -3.60 18.47
N GLU A 273 23.76 -3.41 18.59
CA GLU A 273 22.78 -4.49 18.82
C GLU A 273 22.26 -5.11 17.51
N LEU A 274 22.52 -4.48 16.36
CA LEU A 274 22.13 -5.01 15.05
C LEU A 274 22.88 -6.31 14.77
N GLU A 275 22.16 -7.31 14.27
CA GLU A 275 22.78 -8.58 13.86
C GLU A 275 23.44 -8.46 12.48
N ASP A 276 24.34 -9.39 12.19
CA ASP A 276 24.97 -9.49 10.86
C ASP A 276 23.87 -9.59 9.79
N GLU A 277 23.90 -8.66 8.84
CA GLU A 277 23.01 -8.65 7.70
C GLU A 277 23.34 -9.82 6.76
N PRO A 278 22.34 -10.47 6.12
CA PRO A 278 22.59 -11.54 5.17
C PRO A 278 23.40 -11.03 3.97
N GLU A 279 24.18 -11.91 3.34
CA GLU A 279 24.96 -11.54 2.15
C GLU A 279 24.02 -11.23 0.98
N TYR A 280 24.00 -9.97 0.55
CA TYR A 280 23.27 -9.53 -0.65
C TYR A 280 24.18 -9.69 -1.87
N ASP A 281 23.84 -10.59 -2.79
CA ASP A 281 24.52 -10.67 -4.09
C ASP A 281 24.13 -9.43 -4.89
N GLN A 282 25.07 -8.49 -5.07
CA GLN A 282 24.86 -7.31 -5.90
C GLN A 282 24.84 -7.75 -7.37
N GLY A 283 23.70 -8.26 -7.83
CA GLY A 283 23.43 -8.52 -9.23
C GLY A 283 23.66 -7.25 -10.05
N GLU A 284 24.46 -7.37 -11.11
CA GLU A 284 24.81 -6.29 -12.03
C GLU A 284 23.59 -5.47 -12.45
N GLY A 285 23.72 -4.14 -12.33
CA GLY A 285 22.67 -3.19 -12.69
C GLY A 285 22.07 -3.47 -14.06
N VAL A 286 20.79 -3.86 -14.08
CA VAL A 286 19.99 -3.89 -15.30
C VAL A 286 19.56 -2.47 -15.61
N ILE A 287 20.27 -1.85 -16.56
CA ILE A 287 19.82 -0.63 -17.22
C ILE A 287 18.49 -0.96 -17.92
N MET A 288 17.38 -0.44 -17.39
CA MET A 288 16.10 -0.43 -18.07
C MET A 288 16.18 0.53 -19.26
N THR A 289 16.19 -0.02 -20.49
CA THR A 289 15.85 0.69 -21.74
C THR A 289 14.44 0.38 -22.15
#